data_AF-Q4D0K5-F1
#
_entry.id   AF-Q4D0K5-F1
#
_cell.length_a   1.000
_cell.length_b   1.000
_cell.length_c   1.000
_cell.angle_alpha   90.00
_cell.angle_beta   90.00
_cell.angle_gamma   90.00
#
_symmetry.space_group_name_H-M   'P 1'
#
loop_
_entity.id
_entity.type
_entity.pdbx_description
1 polymer ?
#
loop_
_entity_poly.entity_id
_entity_poly.type
_entity_poly.pdbx_seq_one_letter_code
_entity_poly.pdbx_strand_id
1 'polypeptide(L)'
;MGGKKKKTAVPIKKESKYKIPARFDCPLCDAKNSIAVRLVRSSGSARLHCRSCRAGAGKEFPFLPLEKPVDVFFRFREELMRQDRDFLEEHQIDTNTTTAKTGLVQFVPKGAARTTAVTGAAPTSRSEDVAAMHRIELEEEEEDEENGLQFFAPEEASAEYGEDVEGGIAL
;
A
#
# COMPACT_ATOMS: atom_id res chain seq x y z
N MET A 1 -57.46 -39.68 9.26
CA MET A 1 -57.34 -38.25 9.64
C MET A 1 -55.87 -37.87 9.61
N GLY A 2 -55.39 -37.24 8.53
CA GLY A 2 -53.97 -36.90 8.34
C GLY A 2 -53.77 -35.39 8.23
N GLY A 3 -53.38 -34.75 9.33
CA GLY A 3 -53.03 -33.32 9.36
C GLY A 3 -51.63 -33.09 8.80
N LYS A 4 -51.53 -32.37 7.68
CA LYS A 4 -50.25 -31.92 7.10
C LYS A 4 -49.56 -30.96 8.08
N LYS A 5 -48.40 -31.35 8.60
CA LYS A 5 -47.58 -30.52 9.50
C LYS A 5 -47.12 -29.25 8.77
N LYS A 6 -47.44 -28.08 9.34
CA LYS A 6 -46.91 -26.78 8.89
C LYS A 6 -45.38 -26.82 9.03
N LYS A 7 -44.66 -26.58 7.94
CA LYS A 7 -43.20 -26.39 7.96
C LYS A 7 -42.92 -25.10 8.73
N THR A 8 -42.41 -25.24 9.95
CA THR A 8 -41.94 -24.11 10.76
C THR A 8 -40.82 -23.40 9.98
N ALA A 9 -41.02 -22.11 9.68
CA ALA A 9 -40.00 -21.29 9.03
C ALA A 9 -38.75 -21.29 9.90
N VAL A 10 -37.65 -21.83 9.37
CA VAL A 10 -36.35 -21.82 10.04
C VAL A 10 -35.97 -20.36 10.29
N PRO A 11 -35.64 -19.96 11.53
CA PRO A 11 -35.25 -18.59 11.82
C PRO A 11 -34.00 -18.24 11.02
N ILE A 12 -34.13 -17.25 10.12
CA ILE A 12 -33.03 -16.70 9.35
C ILE A 12 -31.98 -16.22 10.35
N LYS A 13 -30.84 -16.91 10.41
CA LYS A 13 -29.68 -16.44 11.18
C LYS A 13 -29.26 -15.11 10.57
N LYS A 14 -29.45 -14.03 11.33
CA LYS A 14 -28.93 -12.72 10.95
C LYS A 14 -27.41 -12.84 10.91
N GLU A 15 -26.84 -12.78 9.72
CA GLU A 15 -25.38 -12.70 9.57
C GLU A 15 -24.87 -11.49 10.36
N SER A 16 -23.78 -11.70 11.08
CA SER A 16 -23.20 -10.69 11.94
C SER A 16 -22.67 -9.53 11.08
N LYS A 17 -23.12 -8.32 11.43
CA LYS A 17 -22.67 -7.07 10.82
C LYS A 17 -21.14 -7.00 10.77
N TYR A 18 -20.57 -6.98 9.56
CA TYR A 18 -19.12 -6.85 9.37
C TYR A 18 -18.57 -5.62 10.10
N LYS A 19 -17.49 -5.80 10.86
CA LYS A 19 -16.79 -4.71 11.56
C LYS A 19 -15.95 -3.95 10.54
N ILE A 20 -16.31 -2.69 10.31
CA ILE A 20 -15.52 -1.80 9.46
C ILE A 20 -14.22 -1.43 10.21
N PRO A 21 -13.03 -1.61 9.59
CA PRO A 21 -11.76 -1.29 10.24
C PRO A 21 -11.67 0.21 10.50
N ALA A 22 -11.10 0.58 11.64
CA ALA A 22 -10.86 1.97 12.03
C ALA A 22 -9.47 2.49 11.59
N ARG A 23 -8.63 1.60 11.02
CA ARG A 23 -7.29 1.89 10.55
C ARG A 23 -7.20 1.54 9.08
N PHE A 24 -6.50 2.38 8.34
CA PHE A 24 -6.33 2.25 6.89
C PHE A 24 -4.86 2.37 6.52
N ASP A 25 -4.54 1.94 5.30
CA ASP A 25 -3.19 1.95 4.75
C ASP A 25 -2.87 3.34 4.17
N CYS A 26 -1.61 3.78 4.31
CA CYS A 26 -1.18 5.07 3.79
C CYS A 26 -0.75 4.96 2.33
N PRO A 27 -1.29 5.79 1.41
CA PRO A 27 -0.95 5.72 -0.01
C PRO A 27 0.44 6.30 -0.36
N LEU A 28 1.13 6.95 0.59
CA LEU A 28 2.44 7.56 0.35
C LEU A 28 3.60 6.66 0.78
N CYS A 29 3.45 5.95 1.90
CA CYS A 29 4.52 5.13 2.48
C CYS A 29 4.18 3.63 2.53
N ASP A 30 3.02 3.24 1.99
CA ASP A 30 2.50 1.87 1.96
C ASP A 30 2.48 1.14 3.33
N ALA A 31 2.58 1.89 4.42
CA ALA A 31 2.56 1.35 5.76
C ALA A 31 1.15 0.87 6.10
N LYS A 32 1.03 -0.44 6.38
CA LYS A 32 -0.23 -1.09 6.71
C LYS A 32 -0.82 -0.55 8.02
N ASN A 33 -2.13 -0.31 8.05
CA ASN A 33 -2.88 0.18 9.22
C ASN A 33 -2.27 1.42 9.91
N SER A 34 -1.59 2.27 9.15
CA SER A 34 -0.83 3.42 9.66
C SER A 34 -1.68 4.67 9.86
N ILE A 35 -2.79 4.81 9.13
CA ILE A 35 -3.69 5.95 9.24
C ILE A 35 -4.72 5.68 10.34
N ALA A 36 -4.75 6.55 11.34
CA ALA A 36 -5.72 6.50 12.44
C ALA A 36 -6.81 7.56 12.24
N VAL A 37 -8.07 7.11 12.09
CA VAL A 37 -9.23 8.00 11.95
C VAL A 37 -9.82 8.31 13.33
N ARG A 38 -9.90 9.59 13.69
CA ARG A 38 -10.59 10.07 14.90
C ARG A 38 -11.75 10.98 14.51
N LEU A 39 -12.96 10.51 14.70
CA LEU A 39 -14.19 11.29 14.46
C LEU A 39 -14.59 12.00 15.75
N VAL A 40 -14.56 13.33 15.74
CA VAL A 40 -15.01 14.15 16.88
C VAL A 40 -16.43 14.63 16.60
N ARG A 41 -17.42 13.87 17.09
CA ARG A 41 -18.85 14.18 16.87
C ARG A 41 -19.32 15.49 17.50
N SER A 42 -18.62 15.99 18.51
CA SER A 42 -18.95 17.27 19.15
C SER A 42 -18.62 18.47 18.27
N SER A 43 -17.52 18.42 17.50
CA SER A 43 -17.09 19.51 16.62
C SER A 43 -17.56 19.34 15.17
N GLY A 44 -18.04 18.14 14.78
CA GLY A 44 -18.30 17.82 13.38
C GLY A 44 -17.02 17.72 12.54
N SER A 45 -15.86 17.57 13.20
CA SER A 45 -14.56 17.45 12.53
C SER A 45 -13.91 16.08 12.75
N ALA A 46 -13.23 15.61 11.72
CA ALA A 46 -12.50 14.36 11.69
C ALA A 46 -11.01 14.64 11.59
N ARG A 47 -10.22 14.02 12.45
CA ARG A 47 -8.76 14.11 12.47
C ARG A 47 -8.16 12.81 11.93
N LEU A 48 -7.34 12.94 10.91
CA LEU A 48 -6.70 11.85 10.19
C LEU A 48 -5.22 12.16 10.07
N HIS A 49 -4.36 11.21 10.43
CA HIS A 49 -2.93 11.33 10.19
C HIS A 49 -2.30 9.94 10.05
N CYS A 50 -1.28 9.85 9.20
CA CYS A 50 -0.43 8.66 9.11
C CYS A 50 0.58 8.64 10.26
N ARG A 51 0.76 7.49 10.92
CA ARG A 51 1.76 7.33 11.98
C ARG A 51 3.20 7.30 11.47
N SER A 52 3.43 6.77 10.27
CA SER A 52 4.76 6.59 9.70
C SER A 52 5.29 7.88 9.07
N CYS A 53 4.63 8.43 8.06
CA CYS A 53 5.08 9.65 7.36
C CYS A 53 4.52 10.95 7.95
N ARG A 54 3.64 10.90 8.96
CA ARG A 54 2.94 12.08 9.54
C ARG A 54 2.13 12.91 8.53
N ALA A 55 1.89 12.38 7.33
CA ALA A 55 1.03 12.99 6.34
C ALA A 55 -0.38 13.25 6.92
N GLY A 56 -0.88 14.47 6.73
CA GLY A 56 -2.17 14.91 7.25
C GLY A 56 -2.18 15.40 8.70
N ALA A 57 -1.05 15.42 9.40
CA ALA A 57 -0.99 15.94 10.76
C ALA A 57 -1.51 17.39 10.83
N GLY A 58 -2.50 17.63 11.68
CA GLY A 58 -3.12 18.95 11.88
C GLY A 58 -4.26 19.29 10.91
N LYS A 59 -4.58 18.43 9.93
CA LYS A 59 -5.72 18.65 9.02
C LYS A 59 -7.01 18.15 9.67
N GLU A 60 -8.02 19.00 9.69
CA GLU A 60 -9.37 18.66 10.13
C GLU A 60 -10.29 18.57 8.91
N PHE A 61 -11.00 17.45 8.78
CA PHE A 61 -11.96 17.23 7.70
C PHE A 61 -13.38 17.36 8.24
N PRO A 62 -14.24 18.20 7.64
CA PRO A 62 -15.65 18.23 7.99
C PRO A 62 -16.31 16.92 7.56
N PHE A 63 -17.05 16.29 8.46
CA PHE A 63 -17.77 15.04 8.18
C PHE A 63 -19.26 15.17 8.51
N LEU A 64 -20.10 14.45 7.77
CA LEU A 64 -21.54 14.40 8.03
C LEU A 64 -21.87 13.38 9.13
N PRO A 65 -22.95 13.57 9.92
CA PRO A 65 -23.30 12.63 11.00
C PRO A 65 -23.55 11.18 10.56
N LEU A 66 -23.87 10.96 9.27
CA LEU A 66 -24.14 9.66 8.66
C LEU A 66 -22.89 9.03 8.00
N GLU A 67 -21.81 9.80 7.84
CA GLU A 67 -20.57 9.32 7.22
C GLU A 67 -19.84 8.35 8.16
N LYS A 68 -19.25 7.33 7.54
CA LYS A 68 -18.42 6.33 8.21
C LYS A 68 -16.95 6.79 8.18
N PRO A 69 -16.08 6.25 9.07
CA PRO A 69 -14.64 6.52 9.03
C PRO A 69 -14.01 6.29 7.65
N VAL A 70 -14.54 5.32 6.89
CA VAL A 70 -14.12 4.97 5.53
C VAL A 70 -14.33 6.14 4.56
N ASP A 71 -15.48 6.81 4.64
CA ASP A 71 -15.84 7.89 3.72
C ASP A 71 -14.89 9.08 3.89
N VAL A 72 -14.57 9.41 5.14
CA VAL A 72 -13.59 10.45 5.46
C VAL A 72 -12.18 10.05 5.03
N PHE A 73 -11.82 8.78 5.17
CA PHE A 73 -10.53 8.27 4.69
C PHE A 73 -10.38 8.40 3.17
N PHE A 74 -11.41 8.07 2.38
CA PHE A 74 -11.34 8.21 0.92
C PHE A 74 -11.14 9.68 0.49
N ARG A 75 -11.85 10.61 1.12
CA ARG A 75 -11.65 12.06 0.87
C ARG A 75 -10.23 12.51 1.23
N PHE A 76 -9.71 12.05 2.37
CA PHE A 76 -8.33 12.34 2.77
C PHE A 76 -7.32 11.74 1.81
N ARG A 77 -7.54 10.51 1.33
CA ARG A 77 -6.67 9.84 0.36
C ARG A 77 -6.59 10.61 -0.95
N GLU A 78 -7.72 11.04 -1.50
CA GLU A 78 -7.75 11.83 -2.73
C GLU A 78 -7.02 13.17 -2.58
N GLU A 79 -7.26 13.86 -1.48
CA GLU A 79 -6.60 15.13 -1.19
C GLU A 79 -5.08 14.97 -1.00
N LEU A 80 -4.66 13.89 -0.32
CA LEU A 80 -3.25 13.60 -0.09
C LEU A 80 -2.53 13.25 -1.39
N MET A 81 -3.15 12.43 -2.24
CA MET A 81 -2.60 12.10 -3.56
C MET A 81 -2.56 13.32 -4.48
N ARG A 82 -3.54 14.23 -4.39
CA ARG A 82 -3.51 15.49 -5.14
C ARG A 82 -2.33 16.35 -4.73
N GLN A 83 -2.13 16.56 -3.43
CA GLN A 83 -1.01 17.35 -2.93
C GLN A 83 0.35 16.75 -3.27
N ASP A 84 0.47 15.43 -3.23
CA ASP A 84 1.67 14.73 -3.66
C ASP A 84 1.96 14.94 -5.15
N ARG A 85 0.93 14.87 -6.00
CA ARG A 85 1.04 15.18 -7.43
C ARG A 85 1.44 16.63 -7.67
N ASP A 86 0.80 17.58 -6.99
CA ASP A 86 1.11 19.00 -7.13
C ASP A 86 2.57 19.28 -6.71
N PHE A 87 3.05 18.62 -5.65
CA PHE A 87 4.43 18.73 -5.18
C PHE A 87 5.43 18.15 -6.19
N LEU A 88 5.13 17.00 -6.80
CA LEU A 88 5.96 16.40 -7.83
C LEU A 88 6.02 17.27 -9.09
N GLU A 89 4.90 17.89 -9.48
CA GLU A 89 4.82 18.82 -10.60
C GLU A 89 5.64 20.09 -10.34
N GLU A 90 5.56 20.67 -9.14
CA GLU A 90 6.34 21.84 -8.73
C GLU A 90 7.85 21.56 -8.76
N HIS A 91 8.26 20.38 -8.31
CA HIS A 91 9.66 19.94 -8.31
C HIS A 91 10.15 19.38 -9.65
N GLN A 92 9.30 19.40 -10.69
CA GLN A 92 9.61 18.89 -12.03
C GLN A 92 10.12 17.44 -12.02
N ILE A 93 9.51 16.61 -11.17
CA ILE A 93 9.81 15.20 -11.06
C ILE A 93 8.83 14.45 -11.94
N ASP A 94 9.27 14.05 -13.13
CA ASP A 94 8.46 13.23 -14.03
C ASP A 94 8.44 11.78 -13.49
N THR A 95 7.34 11.36 -12.84
CA THR A 95 7.17 9.99 -12.31
C THR A 95 6.91 8.93 -13.38
N ASN A 96 6.74 9.34 -14.64
CA ASN A 96 6.38 8.47 -15.76
C ASN A 96 7.56 8.01 -16.62
N THR A 97 8.80 8.41 -16.33
CA THR A 97 9.95 7.93 -17.09
C THR A 97 10.43 6.59 -16.57
N THR A 98 9.72 5.52 -16.93
CA THR A 98 10.27 4.17 -16.83
C THR A 98 11.37 4.02 -17.89
N THR A 99 12.62 3.90 -17.44
CA THR A 99 13.72 3.52 -18.32
C THR A 99 13.45 2.08 -18.77
N ALA A 100 12.97 1.92 -20.01
CA ALA A 100 12.56 0.63 -20.58
C ALA A 100 13.64 -0.47 -20.59
N LYS A 101 14.87 -0.15 -20.18
CA LYS A 101 16.03 -1.06 -20.22
C LYS A 101 16.51 -1.55 -18.86
N THR A 102 16.07 -0.97 -17.75
CA THR A 102 16.58 -1.33 -16.41
C THR A 102 15.51 -1.63 -15.38
N GLY A 103 14.21 -1.45 -15.70
CA GLY A 103 13.12 -1.70 -14.75
C GLY A 103 13.15 -0.82 -13.50
N LEU A 104 14.08 0.13 -13.41
CA LEU A 104 14.29 1.02 -12.29
C LEU A 104 13.60 2.35 -12.56
N VAL A 105 12.69 2.76 -11.66
CA VAL A 105 12.08 4.10 -11.67
C VAL A 105 13.16 5.10 -11.23
N GLN A 106 13.64 5.92 -12.15
CA GLN A 106 14.62 6.97 -11.85
C GLN A 106 13.91 8.32 -11.82
N PHE A 107 13.84 8.93 -10.64
CA PHE A 107 13.38 10.31 -10.49
C PHE A 107 14.49 11.26 -10.98
N VAL A 108 14.39 11.72 -12.22
CA VAL A 108 15.33 12.70 -12.77
C VAL A 108 14.72 14.09 -12.65
N PRO A 109 15.34 15.04 -11.91
CA PRO A 109 14.90 16.42 -11.91
C PRO A 109 15.12 17.02 -13.31
N LYS A 110 14.08 17.65 -13.86
CA LYS A 110 14.01 18.19 -15.23
C LYS A 110 14.97 19.36 -15.55
N GLY A 111 16.00 19.58 -14.74
CA GLY A 111 16.98 20.65 -14.87
C GLY A 111 18.42 20.23 -15.16
N ALA A 112 18.75 18.94 -15.13
CA ALA A 112 20.16 18.49 -15.18
C ALA A 112 20.80 18.41 -16.59
N ALA A 113 20.09 18.79 -17.66
CA ALA A 113 20.50 18.53 -19.04
C ALA A 113 21.04 19.77 -19.81
N ARG A 114 21.66 20.75 -19.14
CA ARG A 114 22.35 21.85 -19.81
C ARG A 114 23.76 21.99 -19.25
N THR A 115 24.75 21.99 -20.16
CA THR A 115 26.19 22.28 -20.02
C THR A 115 27.15 21.10 -19.84
N THR A 116 27.47 20.41 -20.95
CA THR A 116 28.83 19.85 -21.17
C THR A 116 29.21 20.03 -22.64
N ALA A 117 29.73 21.21 -22.96
CA ALA A 117 30.50 21.47 -24.18
C ALA A 117 31.63 22.42 -23.80
N VAL A 118 32.79 21.88 -23.44
CA VAL A 118 34.11 22.46 -23.69
C VAL A 118 35.14 21.35 -23.48
N THR A 119 35.76 21.00 -24.61
CA THR A 119 36.99 20.24 -24.81
C THR A 119 38.18 20.88 -24.10
N GLY A 120 39.05 20.07 -23.48
CA GLY A 120 40.45 20.48 -23.29
C GLY A 120 41.21 19.88 -22.10
N ALA A 121 42.15 18.99 -22.44
CA ALA A 121 43.45 18.77 -21.79
C ALA A 121 43.55 17.93 -20.49
N ALA A 122 44.62 17.12 -20.50
CA ALA A 122 44.95 15.95 -19.69
C ALA A 122 45.61 16.27 -18.32
N PRO A 123 45.82 15.27 -17.43
CA PRO A 123 45.90 15.45 -15.98
C PRO A 123 47.34 15.42 -15.41
N THR A 124 47.60 16.18 -14.34
CA THR A 124 48.75 15.95 -13.44
C THR A 124 48.45 16.37 -11.99
N SER A 125 48.44 15.35 -11.11
CA SER A 125 49.01 15.27 -9.75
C SER A 125 48.61 16.21 -8.60
N ARG A 126 48.52 15.58 -7.41
CA ARG A 126 48.58 16.09 -6.02
C ARG A 126 47.31 16.78 -5.52
N SER A 127 46.84 16.57 -4.31
CA SER A 127 47.14 15.68 -3.18
C SER A 127 46.05 16.02 -2.15
N GLU A 128 45.56 15.00 -1.44
CA GLU A 128 45.05 15.06 -0.06
C GLU A 128 43.99 16.14 0.27
N ASP A 129 42.74 15.72 0.56
CA ASP A 129 42.05 16.08 1.81
C ASP A 129 40.56 15.63 1.85
N VAL A 130 40.21 15.02 3.00
CA VAL A 130 38.85 14.85 3.61
C VAL A 130 37.87 13.86 2.95
N ALA A 131 37.15 12.96 3.62
CA ALA A 131 37.28 12.24 4.88
C ALA A 131 36.16 11.16 4.85
N ALA A 132 36.47 9.97 5.36
CA ALA A 132 35.56 9.03 6.00
C ALA A 132 34.17 8.77 5.36
N MET A 133 34.14 7.90 4.34
CA MET A 133 32.96 7.08 4.07
C MET A 133 32.96 5.91 5.07
N HIS A 134 31.98 5.88 5.98
CA HIS A 134 31.76 4.78 6.89
C HIS A 134 31.35 3.54 6.08
N ARG A 135 32.26 2.57 5.95
CA ARG A 135 31.97 1.24 5.41
C ARG A 135 31.11 0.53 6.44
N ILE A 136 29.89 0.16 6.07
CA ILE A 136 29.03 -0.70 6.89
C ILE A 136 29.56 -2.11 6.71
N GLU A 137 30.19 -2.66 7.74
CA GLU A 137 30.44 -4.09 7.86
C GLU A 137 29.11 -4.72 8.29
N LEU A 138 28.46 -5.42 7.37
CA LEU A 138 27.40 -6.35 7.71
C LEU A 138 28.12 -7.56 8.31
N GLU A 139 28.14 -7.62 9.64
CA GLU A 139 28.46 -8.84 10.36
C GLU A 139 27.44 -9.90 9.92
N GLU A 140 27.95 -10.95 9.30
CA GLU A 140 27.24 -12.17 8.97
C GLU A 140 26.93 -12.85 10.31
N GLU A 141 25.75 -12.57 10.88
CA GLU A 141 25.25 -13.29 12.04
C GLU A 141 25.02 -14.75 11.64
N GLU A 142 25.72 -15.61 12.38
CA GLU A 142 25.80 -17.06 12.21
C GLU A 142 24.42 -17.70 12.08
N GLU A 143 24.27 -18.50 11.02
CA GLU A 143 23.10 -19.30 10.72
C GLU A 143 22.95 -20.40 11.78
N ASP A 144 22.11 -20.16 12.79
CA ASP A 144 21.59 -21.22 13.67
C ASP A 144 20.63 -22.13 12.87
N GLU A 145 21.20 -23.23 12.39
CA GLU A 145 20.56 -24.35 11.72
C GLU A 145 19.57 -25.11 12.63
N GLU A 146 18.35 -24.62 12.91
CA GLU A 146 17.25 -25.50 13.34
C GLU A 146 15.85 -24.86 13.26
N ASN A 147 15.31 -24.64 12.05
CA ASN A 147 13.86 -24.73 11.87
C ASN A 147 13.48 -24.90 10.39
N GLY A 148 13.36 -26.16 9.99
CA GLY A 148 13.00 -26.58 8.65
C GLY A 148 11.60 -26.13 8.22
N LEU A 149 11.55 -25.51 7.05
CA LEU A 149 10.76 -25.93 5.89
C LEU A 149 9.26 -26.22 6.15
N GLN A 150 8.40 -25.24 5.79
CA GLN A 150 7.17 -25.43 5.01
C GLN A 150 6.34 -24.14 5.07
N PHE A 151 6.28 -23.35 3.98
CA PHE A 151 5.16 -22.41 3.88
C PHE A 151 4.68 -22.04 2.46
N PHE A 152 5.48 -22.17 1.40
CA PHE A 152 4.95 -21.90 0.05
C PHE A 152 5.58 -22.80 -1.02
N ALA A 153 4.95 -23.93 -1.29
CA ALA A 153 5.01 -24.60 -2.58
C ALA A 153 3.58 -24.59 -3.17
N PRO A 154 3.36 -24.06 -4.39
CA PRO A 154 2.06 -24.14 -5.04
C PRO A 154 1.82 -25.58 -5.49
N GLU A 155 0.76 -26.18 -4.96
CA GLU A 155 0.34 -27.55 -5.28
C GLU A 155 0.01 -27.68 -6.77
N GLU A 156 0.52 -28.76 -7.32
CA GLU A 156 0.67 -29.01 -8.74
C GLU A 156 -0.68 -29.16 -9.43
N ALA A 157 -0.84 -28.42 -10.53
CA ALA A 157 -1.74 -28.81 -11.59
C ALA A 157 -1.25 -30.12 -12.19
N SER A 158 -2.02 -31.21 -12.07
CA SER A 158 -2.24 -32.23 -13.12
C SER A 158 -3.10 -33.39 -12.63
N ALA A 159 -4.27 -33.52 -13.29
CA ALA A 159 -4.85 -34.77 -13.76
C ALA A 159 -5.11 -35.91 -12.76
N GLU A 160 -6.37 -36.07 -12.35
CA GLU A 160 -7.06 -37.36 -12.51
C GLU A 160 -8.57 -37.12 -12.68
N TYR A 161 -9.09 -37.54 -13.84
CA TYR A 161 -10.52 -37.63 -14.12
C TYR A 161 -11.06 -38.88 -13.43
N GLY A 162 -12.00 -38.71 -12.51
CA GLY A 162 -12.81 -39.79 -11.94
C GLY A 162 -14.28 -39.46 -12.14
N GLU A 163 -14.91 -40.22 -13.05
CA GLU A 163 -16.35 -40.20 -13.32
C GLU A 163 -17.16 -40.55 -12.07
N ASP A 164 -18.13 -39.70 -11.72
CA ASP A 164 -19.34 -40.14 -11.03
C ASP A 164 -20.56 -39.43 -11.62
N VAL A 165 -21.35 -40.24 -12.30
CA VAL A 165 -22.65 -39.98 -12.91
C VAL A 165 -23.69 -39.90 -11.79
N GLU A 166 -24.52 -38.84 -11.74
CA GLU A 166 -25.98 -38.95 -11.53
C GLU A 166 -26.70 -37.60 -11.47
N GLY A 167 -27.71 -37.42 -12.35
CA GLY A 167 -28.86 -36.51 -12.19
C GLY A 167 -28.63 -35.05 -12.61
N GLY A 168 -29.19 -34.48 -13.69
CA GLY A 168 -30.29 -34.90 -14.54
C GLY A 168 -31.62 -34.22 -14.17
N ILE A 169 -31.82 -32.92 -14.49
CA ILE A 169 -33.12 -32.24 -14.75
C ILE A 169 -32.80 -30.82 -15.27
N ALA A 170 -32.82 -30.51 -16.58
CA ALA A 170 -33.97 -30.18 -17.44
C ALA A 170 -34.72 -28.88 -17.07
N LEU A 171 -34.37 -27.80 -17.76
CA LEU A 171 -35.26 -26.84 -18.43
C LEU A 171 -34.44 -25.97 -19.41
#